data_AF-A0AAP2DB03-F1
#
_entry.id   AF-A0AAP2DB03-F1
#
_cell.length_a   1.000
_cell.length_b   1.000
_cell.length_c   1.000
_cell.angle_alpha   90.00
_cell.angle_beta   90.00
_cell.angle_gamma   90.00
#
_symmetry.space_group_name_H-M   'P 1'
#
loop_
_entity.id
_entity.type
_entity.pdbx_description
1 polymer ?
#
loop_
_entity_poly.entity_id
_entity_poly.type
_entity_poly.pdbx_seq_one_letter_code
_entity_poly.pdbx_strand_id
1 'polypeptide(L)'
;MKRYMLLQKDRWDAVSNTNDSLRQELTEAIKFLESIKSGNLQAMYEGDRQSEFGLALTSLRDRMVELNQEEEQRNWINRGLATFSDILRQQQDDIHQLFDQVVSKLVNYLGVNQGAIFVLNDDDPDDAHLELISAYAYEKKKHVDMRVGLGEGLVGQCFLEKDLIYLSDVPRSYIRITSGLG
;
A
#
# COMPACT_ATOMS: atom_id res chain seq x y z
N MET A 1 45.46 57.70 -5.19
CA MET A 1 44.31 57.52 -6.11
C MET A 1 44.17 56.10 -6.66
N LYS A 2 45.17 55.52 -7.37
CA LYS A 2 45.10 54.16 -7.94
C LYS A 2 44.68 53.04 -6.97
N ARG A 3 45.24 53.02 -5.74
CA ARG A 3 44.93 52.00 -4.72
C ARG A 3 43.48 52.05 -4.23
N TYR A 4 42.86 53.23 -4.23
CA TYR A 4 41.47 53.43 -3.82
C TYR A 4 40.49 52.93 -4.89
N MET A 5 40.83 53.11 -6.18
CA MET A 5 40.05 52.58 -7.30
C MET A 5 40.11 51.05 -7.38
N LEU A 6 41.28 50.44 -7.10
CA LEU A 6 41.44 48.99 -7.04
C LEU A 6 40.58 48.37 -5.93
N LEU A 7 40.61 48.93 -4.72
CA LEU A 7 39.77 48.50 -3.60
C LEU A 7 38.26 48.61 -3.87
N GLN A 8 37.83 49.64 -4.61
CA GLN A 8 36.43 49.78 -5.01
C GLN A 8 36.04 48.71 -6.05
N LYS A 9 36.92 48.43 -7.01
CA LYS A 9 36.71 47.37 -8.01
C LYS A 9 36.59 45.99 -7.35
N ASP A 10 37.51 45.63 -6.46
CA ASP A 10 37.49 44.33 -5.76
C ASP A 10 36.19 44.13 -4.95
N ARG A 11 35.67 45.20 -4.33
CA ARG A 11 34.40 45.18 -3.61
C ARG A 11 33.19 44.99 -4.54
N TRP A 12 33.19 45.65 -5.70
CA TRP A 12 32.14 45.48 -6.70
C TRP A 12 32.13 44.06 -7.28
N ASP A 13 33.32 43.52 -7.57
CA ASP A 13 33.48 42.16 -8.07
C ASP A 13 32.96 41.14 -7.03
N ALA A 14 33.26 41.34 -5.74
CA ALA A 14 32.75 40.50 -4.66
C ALA A 14 31.20 40.56 -4.53
N VAL A 15 30.61 41.75 -4.61
CA VAL A 15 29.15 41.92 -4.54
C VAL A 15 28.46 41.31 -5.77
N SER A 16 29.04 41.48 -6.97
CA SER A 16 28.50 40.89 -8.19
C SER A 16 28.49 39.37 -8.11
N ASN A 17 29.61 38.77 -7.69
CA ASN A 17 29.72 37.32 -7.54
C ASN A 17 28.72 36.76 -6.52
N THR A 18 28.51 37.42 -5.39
CA THR A 18 27.50 37.02 -4.40
C THR A 18 26.09 37.11 -4.97
N ASN A 19 25.77 38.19 -5.69
CA ASN A 19 24.45 38.36 -6.30
C ASN A 19 24.17 37.30 -7.38
N ASP A 20 25.19 36.94 -8.17
CA ASP A 20 25.07 35.90 -9.19
C ASP A 20 24.89 34.51 -8.54
N SER A 21 25.61 34.22 -7.45
CA SER A 21 25.42 32.98 -6.65
C SER A 21 24.02 32.88 -6.06
N LEU A 22 23.50 33.95 -5.45
CA LEU A 22 22.15 33.99 -4.89
C LEU A 22 21.08 33.78 -5.97
N ARG A 23 21.27 34.38 -7.15
CA ARG A 23 20.37 34.18 -8.30
C ARG A 23 20.38 32.73 -8.76
N GLN A 24 21.55 32.09 -8.77
CA GLN A 24 21.69 30.69 -9.14
C GLN A 24 20.99 29.78 -8.11
N GLU A 25 21.23 29.97 -6.81
CA GLU A 25 20.57 29.21 -5.75
C GLU A 25 19.04 29.33 -5.81
N LEU A 26 18.53 30.55 -6.01
CA LEU A 26 17.09 30.79 -6.15
C LEU A 26 16.51 30.10 -7.40
N THR A 27 17.26 30.13 -8.50
CA THR A 27 16.84 29.47 -9.75
C THR A 27 16.74 27.96 -9.56
N GLU A 28 17.71 27.34 -8.89
CA GLU A 28 17.66 25.90 -8.59
C GLU A 28 16.55 25.54 -7.59
N ALA A 29 16.32 26.39 -6.58
CA ALA A 29 15.21 26.22 -5.64
C ALA A 29 13.85 26.24 -6.37
N ILE A 30 13.64 27.19 -7.28
CA ILE A 30 12.41 27.31 -8.06
C ILE A 30 12.21 26.07 -8.94
N LYS A 31 13.24 25.63 -9.69
CA LYS A 31 13.15 24.42 -10.53
C LYS A 31 12.79 23.17 -9.73
N PHE A 32 13.35 23.04 -8.54
CA PHE A 32 13.07 21.92 -7.65
C PHE A 32 11.62 21.96 -7.13
N LEU A 33 11.14 23.13 -6.73
CA LEU A 33 9.73 23.32 -6.34
C LEU A 33 8.78 23.04 -7.51
N GLU A 34 9.11 23.45 -8.73
CA GLU A 34 8.33 23.14 -9.92
C GLU A 34 8.25 21.63 -10.17
N SER A 35 9.36 20.91 -9.96
CA SER A 35 9.42 19.44 -10.06
C SER A 35 8.53 18.75 -9.03
N ILE A 36 8.54 19.22 -7.76
CA ILE A 36 7.64 18.71 -6.72
C ILE A 36 6.18 19.00 -7.11
N LYS A 37 5.88 20.22 -7.55
CA LYS A 37 4.53 20.65 -7.96
C LYS A 37 4.00 19.83 -9.13
N SER A 38 4.86 19.40 -10.05
CA SER A 38 4.46 18.53 -11.17
C SER A 38 4.30 17.05 -10.78
N GLY A 39 4.48 16.70 -9.50
CA GLY A 39 4.36 15.33 -8.99
C GLY A 39 5.65 14.51 -9.07
N ASN A 40 6.78 15.10 -9.46
CA ASN A 40 8.07 14.40 -9.48
C ASN A 40 8.71 14.44 -8.08
N LEU A 41 8.21 13.59 -7.18
CA LEU A 41 8.70 13.48 -5.81
C LEU A 41 10.00 12.67 -5.68
N GLN A 42 10.54 12.16 -6.78
CA GLN A 42 11.82 11.45 -6.83
C GLN A 42 12.98 12.38 -7.20
N ALA A 43 12.68 13.62 -7.62
CA ALA A 43 13.68 14.63 -7.92
C ALA A 43 14.61 14.87 -6.72
N MET A 44 15.87 15.14 -7.01
CA MET A 44 16.85 15.59 -6.02
C MET A 44 17.14 17.07 -6.20
N TYR A 45 17.34 17.79 -5.09
CA TYR A 45 17.77 19.17 -5.14
C TYR A 45 19.22 19.24 -5.62
N GLU A 46 19.46 19.99 -6.71
CA GLU A 46 20.78 20.12 -7.35
C GLU A 46 21.64 21.26 -6.76
N GLY A 47 21.05 22.15 -5.96
CA GLY A 47 21.78 23.21 -5.25
C GLY A 47 22.49 22.73 -3.98
N ASP A 48 22.92 23.66 -3.12
CA ASP A 48 23.55 23.30 -1.85
C ASP A 48 22.53 22.66 -0.89
N ARG A 49 22.64 21.34 -0.72
CA ARG A 49 21.75 20.53 0.12
C ARG A 49 21.95 20.78 1.62
N GLN A 50 23.07 21.38 2.03
CA GLN A 50 23.37 21.73 3.41
C GLN A 50 22.94 23.15 3.76
N SER A 51 22.57 23.95 2.76
CA SER A 51 21.96 25.26 2.97
C SER A 51 20.58 25.13 3.64
N GLU A 52 20.14 26.22 4.28
CA GLU A 52 18.79 26.32 4.85
C GLU A 52 17.71 26.01 3.80
N PHE A 53 17.89 26.49 2.56
CA PHE A 53 17.01 26.17 1.43
C PHE A 53 17.03 24.69 1.10
N GLY A 54 18.21 24.09 0.95
CA GLY A 54 18.36 22.68 0.61
C GLY A 54 17.69 21.75 1.62
N LEU A 55 17.88 22.04 2.92
CA LEU A 55 17.24 21.29 4.01
C LEU A 55 15.72 21.47 4.02
N ALA A 56 15.22 22.70 3.93
CA ALA A 56 13.79 22.99 3.93
C ALA A 56 13.07 22.36 2.72
N LEU A 57 13.65 22.48 1.53
CA LEU A 57 13.11 21.94 0.29
C LEU A 57 13.11 20.40 0.29
N THR A 58 14.19 19.78 0.77
CA THR A 58 14.25 18.32 0.91
C THR A 58 13.20 17.83 1.91
N SER A 59 13.08 18.47 3.07
CA SER A 59 12.06 18.14 4.06
C SER A 59 10.64 18.29 3.51
N LEU A 60 10.38 19.33 2.72
CA LEU A 60 9.08 19.52 2.06
C LEU A 60 8.77 18.38 1.09
N ARG A 61 9.73 17.99 0.24
CA ARG A 61 9.58 16.85 -0.68
C ARG A 61 9.28 15.57 0.10
N ASP A 62 10.06 15.28 1.12
CA ASP A 62 9.91 14.05 1.91
C ASP A 62 8.54 14.00 2.59
N ARG A 63 8.06 15.14 3.11
CA ARG A 63 6.69 15.24 3.63
C ARG A 63 5.62 15.02 2.57
N MET A 64 5.83 15.50 1.35
CA MET A 64 4.90 15.26 0.24
C MET A 64 4.88 13.79 -0.19
N VAL A 65 6.02 13.10 -0.14
CA VAL A 65 6.10 11.64 -0.35
C VAL A 65 5.26 10.91 0.69
N GLU A 66 5.44 11.22 1.97
CA GLU A 66 4.66 10.63 3.07
C GLU A 66 3.16 10.86 2.87
N LEU A 67 2.75 12.11 2.63
CA LEU A 67 1.34 12.47 2.42
C LEU A 67 0.72 11.73 1.24
N ASN A 68 1.46 11.61 0.14
CA ASN A 68 0.99 10.92 -1.05
C ASN A 68 0.83 9.41 -0.79
N GLN A 69 1.77 8.77 -0.11
CA GLN A 69 1.66 7.36 0.29
C GLN A 69 0.45 7.11 1.19
N GLU A 70 0.23 7.97 2.19
CA GLU A 70 -0.96 7.87 3.04
C GLU A 70 -2.26 8.07 2.23
N GLU A 71 -2.26 9.00 1.27
CA GLU A 71 -3.41 9.24 0.41
C GLU A 71 -3.69 8.04 -0.50
N GLU A 72 -2.66 7.44 -1.09
CA GLU A 72 -2.77 6.22 -1.88
C GLU A 72 -3.34 5.07 -1.05
N GLN A 73 -2.86 4.89 0.18
CA GLN A 73 -3.38 3.87 1.11
C GLN A 73 -4.85 4.12 1.45
N ARG A 74 -5.21 5.37 1.80
CA ARG A 74 -6.61 5.75 2.07
C ARG A 74 -7.51 5.51 0.85
N ASN A 75 -7.06 5.91 -0.32
CA ASN A 75 -7.78 5.73 -1.57
C ASN A 75 -7.95 4.24 -1.93
N TRP A 76 -6.92 3.43 -1.68
CA TRP A 76 -7.01 1.98 -1.82
C TRP A 76 -8.09 1.43 -0.88
N ILE A 77 -8.00 1.67 0.44
CA ILE A 77 -9.00 1.21 1.42
C ILE A 77 -10.42 1.63 1.03
N ASN A 78 -10.62 2.91 0.68
CA ASN A 78 -11.94 3.44 0.31
C ASN A 78 -12.51 2.77 -0.94
N ARG A 79 -11.68 2.54 -1.97
CA ARG A 79 -12.10 1.79 -3.16
C ARG A 79 -12.47 0.35 -2.83
N GLY A 80 -11.70 -0.30 -1.95
CA GLY A 80 -12.01 -1.64 -1.45
C GLY A 80 -13.37 -1.66 -0.76
N LEU A 81 -13.56 -0.80 0.24
CA LEU A 81 -14.82 -0.70 0.99
C LEU A 81 -16.02 -0.43 0.07
N ALA A 82 -15.90 0.50 -0.88
CA ALA A 82 -16.95 0.78 -1.86
C ALA A 82 -17.29 -0.46 -2.70
N THR A 83 -16.26 -1.15 -3.21
CA THR A 83 -16.41 -2.38 -4.01
C THR A 83 -17.17 -3.46 -3.24
N PHE A 84 -16.75 -3.77 -2.01
CA PHE A 84 -17.41 -4.81 -1.21
C PHE A 84 -18.80 -4.38 -0.73
N SER A 85 -19.01 -3.10 -0.44
CA SER A 85 -20.35 -2.59 -0.12
C SER A 85 -21.33 -2.76 -1.29
N ASP A 86 -20.86 -2.60 -2.53
CA ASP A 86 -21.69 -2.83 -3.72
C ASP A 86 -22.03 -4.31 -3.90
N ILE A 87 -21.05 -5.21 -3.69
CA ILE A 87 -21.27 -6.67 -3.74
C ILE A 87 -22.35 -7.08 -2.73
N LEU A 88 -22.21 -6.64 -1.48
CA LEU A 88 -23.18 -6.93 -0.41
C LEU A 88 -24.59 -6.38 -0.71
N ARG A 89 -24.70 -5.28 -1.46
CA ARG A 89 -26.01 -4.71 -1.84
C ARG A 89 -26.70 -5.44 -2.99
N GLN A 90 -25.94 -5.94 -3.96
CA GLN A 90 -26.49 -6.50 -5.20
C GLN A 90 -26.97 -7.95 -5.05
N GLN A 91 -26.51 -8.68 -4.04
CA GLN A 91 -26.68 -10.13 -3.89
C GLN A 91 -27.30 -10.45 -2.52
N GLN A 92 -28.58 -10.11 -2.33
CA GLN A 92 -29.28 -10.33 -1.04
C GLN A 92 -29.94 -11.71 -0.93
N ASP A 93 -30.24 -12.36 -2.06
CA ASP A 93 -31.15 -13.51 -2.08
C ASP A 93 -30.43 -14.87 -2.03
N ASP A 94 -29.12 -14.92 -2.31
CA ASP A 94 -28.32 -16.15 -2.28
C ASP A 94 -26.98 -15.91 -1.58
N ILE A 95 -26.88 -16.43 -0.36
CA ILE A 95 -25.72 -16.27 0.51
C ILE A 95 -24.46 -16.94 -0.05
N HIS A 96 -24.61 -18.08 -0.75
CA HIS A 96 -23.47 -18.79 -1.32
C HIS A 96 -22.91 -18.03 -2.53
N GLN A 97 -23.79 -17.54 -3.42
CA GLN A 97 -23.36 -16.69 -4.53
C GLN A 97 -22.71 -15.39 -4.05
N LEU A 98 -23.23 -14.80 -2.97
CA LEU A 98 -22.61 -13.63 -2.35
C LEU A 98 -21.18 -13.92 -1.89
N PHE A 99 -20.98 -14.98 -1.10
CA PHE A 99 -19.65 -15.32 -0.59
C PHE A 99 -18.68 -15.73 -1.70
N ASP A 100 -19.14 -16.41 -2.75
CA ASP A 100 -18.34 -16.71 -3.95
C ASP A 100 -17.82 -15.44 -4.63
N GLN A 101 -18.67 -14.42 -4.78
CA GLN A 101 -18.26 -13.14 -5.34
C GLN A 101 -17.30 -12.40 -4.40
N VAL A 102 -17.57 -12.41 -3.09
CA VAL A 102 -16.71 -11.77 -2.09
C VAL A 102 -15.31 -12.39 -2.11
N VAL A 103 -15.18 -13.71 -1.98
CA VAL A 103 -13.85 -14.36 -1.94
C VAL A 103 -13.11 -14.18 -3.27
N SER A 104 -13.80 -14.31 -4.41
CA SER A 104 -13.20 -14.10 -5.73
C SER A 104 -12.70 -12.67 -5.89
N LYS A 105 -13.48 -11.67 -5.48
CA LYS A 105 -13.03 -10.27 -5.52
C LYS A 105 -11.94 -9.96 -4.53
N LEU A 106 -11.98 -10.51 -3.32
CA LEU A 106 -10.94 -10.32 -2.32
C LEU A 106 -9.60 -10.88 -2.80
N VAL A 107 -9.60 -12.10 -3.34
CA VAL A 107 -8.39 -12.73 -3.87
C VAL A 107 -7.77 -11.87 -4.98
N ASN A 108 -8.57 -11.44 -5.95
CA ASN A 108 -8.10 -10.59 -7.05
C ASN A 108 -7.67 -9.20 -6.59
N TYR A 109 -8.39 -8.60 -5.63
CA TYR A 109 -8.11 -7.25 -5.14
C TYR A 109 -6.82 -7.18 -4.31
N LEU A 110 -6.54 -8.23 -3.54
CA LEU A 110 -5.30 -8.36 -2.76
C LEU A 110 -4.12 -8.91 -3.59
N GLY A 111 -4.38 -9.42 -4.80
CA GLY A 111 -3.36 -10.06 -5.63
C GLY A 111 -2.81 -11.37 -5.03
N VAL A 112 -3.64 -12.09 -4.25
CA VAL A 112 -3.28 -13.39 -3.67
C VAL A 112 -3.71 -14.53 -4.61
N ASN A 113 -3.23 -15.75 -4.36
CA ASN A 113 -3.44 -16.88 -5.29
C ASN A 113 -4.75 -17.63 -5.06
N GLN A 114 -5.14 -17.81 -3.79
CA GLN A 114 -6.28 -18.63 -3.38
C GLN A 114 -6.89 -18.02 -2.11
N GLY A 115 -8.16 -18.34 -1.83
CA GLY A 115 -8.85 -17.89 -0.63
C GLY A 115 -10.05 -18.77 -0.30
N ALA A 116 -10.45 -18.81 0.97
CA ALA A 116 -11.59 -19.56 1.46
C ALA A 116 -12.26 -18.81 2.61
N ILE A 117 -13.58 -18.95 2.72
CA ILE A 117 -14.39 -18.35 3.79
C ILE A 117 -15.08 -19.47 4.55
N PHE A 118 -14.95 -19.43 5.88
CA PHE A 118 -15.60 -20.34 6.80
C PHE A 118 -16.59 -19.57 7.67
N VAL A 119 -17.72 -20.19 8.01
CA VAL A 119 -18.74 -19.64 8.90
C VAL A 119 -18.97 -20.61 10.04
N LEU A 120 -19.21 -20.09 11.24
CA LEU A 120 -19.60 -20.92 12.38
C LEU A 120 -21.00 -21.49 12.13
N ASN A 121 -21.12 -22.80 12.20
CA ASN A 121 -22.36 -23.51 12.35
C ASN A 121 -22.48 -23.95 13.82
N ASP A 122 -23.44 -23.37 14.53
CA ASP A 122 -23.76 -23.65 15.94
C ASP A 122 -25.22 -24.08 16.14
N ASP A 123 -25.84 -24.63 15.09
CA ASP A 123 -27.22 -25.14 15.13
C ASP A 123 -27.40 -26.23 16.20
N ASP A 124 -26.36 -27.04 16.42
CA ASP A 124 -26.27 -28.01 17.52
C ASP A 124 -25.16 -27.59 18.51
N PRO A 125 -25.50 -27.29 19.78
CA PRO A 125 -24.53 -26.92 20.80
C PRO A 125 -23.43 -27.96 21.03
N ASP A 126 -23.71 -29.24 20.77
CA ASP A 126 -22.76 -30.34 20.96
C ASP A 126 -21.90 -30.61 19.70
N ASP A 127 -22.20 -29.95 18.56
CA ASP A 127 -21.50 -30.08 17.28
C ASP A 127 -21.18 -28.71 16.64
N ALA A 128 -20.73 -27.74 17.46
CA ALA A 128 -20.30 -26.44 16.93
C ALA A 128 -19.02 -26.58 16.08
N HIS A 129 -19.07 -26.17 14.81
CA HIS A 129 -17.95 -26.31 13.87
C HIS A 129 -17.92 -25.18 12.84
N LEU A 130 -16.78 -25.03 12.17
CA LEU A 130 -16.61 -24.10 11.05
C LEU A 130 -16.90 -24.82 9.74
N GLU A 131 -17.83 -24.27 8.96
CA GLU A 131 -18.24 -24.80 7.65
C GLU A 131 -17.68 -23.93 6.53
N LEU A 132 -17.09 -24.55 5.51
CA LEU A 132 -16.61 -23.85 4.32
C LEU A 132 -17.80 -23.38 3.48
N ILE A 133 -18.05 -22.07 3.43
CA ILE A 133 -19.17 -21.51 2.64
C ILE A 133 -18.77 -21.19 1.20
N SER A 134 -17.49 -20.88 0.98
CA SER A 134 -16.98 -20.46 -0.33
C SER A 134 -15.46 -20.57 -0.43
N ALA A 135 -14.94 -20.89 -1.61
CA ALA A 135 -13.51 -20.93 -1.90
C ALA A 135 -13.19 -20.51 -3.34
N TYR A 136 -12.05 -19.83 -3.52
CA TYR A 136 -11.52 -19.44 -4.82
C TYR A 136 -10.18 -20.10 -5.10
N ALA A 137 -10.04 -20.67 -6.30
CA ALA A 137 -8.84 -21.35 -6.80
C ALA A 137 -8.33 -22.49 -5.88
N TYR A 138 -9.22 -23.08 -5.08
CA TYR A 138 -8.94 -24.21 -4.20
C TYR A 138 -9.18 -25.54 -4.94
N GLU A 139 -8.16 -26.41 -5.00
CA GLU A 139 -8.28 -27.72 -5.65
C GLU A 139 -9.26 -28.64 -4.88
N LYS A 140 -10.51 -28.73 -5.35
CA LYS A 140 -11.26 -29.98 -5.66
C LYS A 140 -12.75 -29.71 -5.75
N LYS A 141 -13.31 -30.23 -6.83
CA LYS A 141 -14.73 -30.42 -7.21
C LYS A 141 -15.62 -31.18 -6.19
N LYS A 142 -15.40 -31.11 -4.86
CA LYS A 142 -16.20 -31.88 -3.87
C LYS A 142 -16.41 -31.27 -2.47
N HIS A 143 -15.99 -30.05 -2.17
CA HIS A 143 -15.96 -29.56 -0.77
C HIS A 143 -17.19 -28.77 -0.31
N VAL A 144 -18.40 -29.20 -0.67
CA VAL A 144 -19.62 -28.67 -0.04
C VAL A 144 -19.68 -29.04 1.45
N ASP A 145 -18.88 -30.03 1.91
CA ASP A 145 -18.93 -30.55 3.28
C ASP A 145 -17.61 -30.39 4.08
N MET A 146 -16.74 -29.44 3.73
CA MET A 146 -15.52 -29.24 4.54
C MET A 146 -15.86 -28.59 5.87
N ARG A 147 -15.74 -29.38 6.95
CA ARG A 147 -15.94 -28.96 8.34
C ARG A 147 -14.62 -28.95 9.09
N VAL A 148 -14.43 -27.96 9.96
CA VAL A 148 -13.26 -27.81 10.82
C VAL A 148 -13.74 -27.60 12.26
N GLY A 149 -13.28 -28.41 13.20
CA GLY A 149 -13.61 -28.24 14.61
C GLY A 149 -13.03 -26.94 15.20
N LEU A 150 -13.65 -26.43 16.28
CA LEU A 150 -13.10 -25.28 17.00
C LEU A 150 -11.74 -25.65 17.61
N GLY A 151 -10.71 -24.86 17.34
CA GLY A 151 -9.32 -25.16 17.75
C GLY A 151 -8.62 -26.23 16.90
N GLU A 152 -9.29 -26.78 15.89
CA GLU A 152 -8.68 -27.75 14.98
C GLU A 152 -7.96 -27.06 13.83
N GLY A 153 -6.67 -27.38 13.65
CA GLY A 153 -5.85 -26.80 12.60
C GLY A 153 -5.73 -25.28 12.70
N LEU A 154 -5.21 -24.66 11.64
CA LEU A 154 -4.98 -23.20 11.65
C LEU A 154 -6.30 -22.41 11.62
N VAL A 155 -7.30 -22.88 10.87
CA VAL A 155 -8.58 -22.19 10.75
C VAL A 155 -9.35 -22.23 12.07
N GLY A 156 -9.47 -23.41 12.70
CA GLY A 156 -10.12 -23.56 14.00
C GLY A 156 -9.38 -22.83 15.11
N GLN A 157 -8.04 -22.82 15.09
CA GLN A 157 -7.24 -22.07 16.07
C GLN A 157 -7.41 -20.56 15.90
N CYS A 158 -7.35 -20.05 14.67
CA CYS A 158 -7.58 -18.63 14.37
C CYS A 158 -8.94 -18.15 14.88
N PHE A 159 -9.98 -18.98 14.70
CA PHE A 159 -11.31 -18.67 15.22
C PHE A 159 -11.35 -18.56 16.75
N LEU A 160 -10.70 -19.49 17.48
CA LEU A 160 -10.67 -19.45 18.94
C LEU A 160 -9.88 -18.25 19.49
N GLU A 161 -8.71 -17.99 18.91
CA GLU A 161 -7.83 -16.92 19.37
C GLU A 161 -8.34 -15.52 19.02
N LYS A 162 -9.22 -15.42 18.00
CA LYS A 162 -9.71 -14.15 17.44
C LYS A 162 -8.56 -13.23 17.00
N ASP A 163 -7.47 -13.86 16.53
CA ASP A 163 -6.25 -13.19 16.09
C ASP A 163 -5.78 -13.73 14.75
N LEU A 164 -4.97 -12.92 14.06
CA LEU A 164 -4.42 -13.23 12.75
C LEU A 164 -3.28 -14.25 12.89
N ILE A 165 -3.45 -15.41 12.26
CA ILE A 165 -2.34 -16.36 12.07
C ILE A 165 -1.66 -16.07 10.72
N TYR A 166 -0.42 -15.59 10.77
CA TYR A 166 0.39 -15.32 9.58
C TYR A 166 1.62 -16.24 9.53
N LEU A 167 1.72 -17.06 8.48
CA LEU A 167 2.83 -17.98 8.26
C LEU A 167 3.64 -17.54 7.04
N SER A 168 4.91 -17.20 7.25
CA SER A 168 5.84 -16.79 6.18
C SER A 168 6.67 -17.96 5.62
N ASP A 169 6.89 -19.00 6.42
CA ASP A 169 7.65 -20.19 6.03
C ASP A 169 6.74 -21.42 6.03
N VAL A 170 6.23 -21.76 4.85
CA VAL A 170 5.41 -22.94 4.61
C VAL A 170 6.13 -23.89 3.64
N PRO A 171 6.10 -25.22 3.88
CA PRO A 171 6.72 -26.18 2.99
C PRO A 171 6.21 -26.04 1.55
N ARG A 172 7.10 -26.16 0.55
CA ARG A 172 6.73 -25.99 -0.87
C ARG A 172 5.61 -26.93 -1.37
N SER A 173 5.35 -28.01 -0.65
CA SER A 173 4.31 -28.99 -0.96
C SER A 173 2.94 -28.71 -0.33
N TYR A 174 2.78 -27.62 0.43
CA TYR A 174 1.55 -27.34 1.18
C TYR A 174 0.38 -26.86 0.30
N ILE A 175 0.69 -26.21 -0.82
CA ILE A 175 -0.32 -25.65 -1.74
C ILE A 175 -0.06 -26.21 -3.13
N ARG A 176 -1.07 -26.83 -3.73
CA ARG A 176 -1.04 -27.26 -5.13
C ARG A 176 -1.87 -26.28 -5.94
N ILE A 177 -1.24 -25.66 -6.94
CA ILE A 177 -1.91 -24.82 -7.94
C ILE A 177 -1.87 -25.61 -9.25
N THR A 178 -2.94 -26.34 -9.56
CA THR A 178 -3.08 -26.98 -10.87
C THR A 178 -3.31 -25.94 -11.95
N SER A 179 -2.56 -26.05 -13.05
CA SER A 179 -2.88 -25.37 -14.29
C SER A 179 -4.04 -26.09 -15.00
N GLY A 180 -4.89 -25.36 -15.71
CA GLY A 180 -5.93 -25.95 -16.57
C GLY A 180 -5.40 -26.86 -17.69
N LEU A 181 -4.07 -26.90 -17.87
CA LEU A 181 -3.37 -27.77 -18.81
C LEU A 181 -2.59 -28.92 -18.14
N GLY A 182 -2.66 -29.06 -16.80
CA GLY A 182 -1.89 -30.04 -16.02
C GLY A 182 -1.00 -29.39 -14.97
#